data_AF-X1AL22-F1
#
_entry.id   AF-X1AL22-F1
#
_cell.length_a   1.000
_cell.length_b   1.000
_cell.length_c   1.000
_cell.angle_alpha   90.00
_cell.angle_beta   90.00
_cell.angle_gamma   90.00
#
_symmetry.space_group_name_H-M   'P 1'
#
loop_
_entity.id
_entity.type
_entity.pdbx_description
1 polymer ?
#
loop_
_entity_poly.entity_id
_entity_poly.type
_entity_poly.pdbx_seq_one_letter_code
_entity_poly.pdbx_strand_id
1 'polypeptide(L)' 'GQGKSNDEIANAMFISKNTVRSHIKSIYAKLDTHSRLQLALYAINSALF' A
#
# COMPACT_ATOMS: atom_id res chain seq x y z
N GLY A 1 -7.73 -2.95 14.12
CA GLY A 1 -7.40 -1.96 13.09
C GLY A 1 -5.90 -1.86 12.97
N GLN A 2 -5.31 -2.34 11.87
CA GLN A 2 -3.85 -2.28 11.65
C GLN A 2 -3.55 -1.68 10.27
N GLY A 3 -4.06 -0.47 10.03
CA GLY A 3 -3.68 0.31 8.86
C GLY A 3 -2.71 1.41 9.27
N LYS A 4 -1.43 1.30 8.92
CA LYS A 4 -0.49 2.43 9.04
C LYS A 4 -0.90 3.53 8.05
N SER A 5 -0.96 4.76 8.53
CA SER A 5 -1.09 5.96 7.71
C SER A 5 0.14 6.14 6.81
N ASN A 6 0.00 6.93 5.74
CA ASN A 6 1.14 7.20 4.85
C ASN A 6 2.28 7.95 5.57
N ASP A 7 1.98 8.70 6.63
CA ASP A 7 2.98 9.41 7.45
C ASP A 7 3.77 8.42 8.32
N GLU A 8 3.11 7.43 8.92
CA GLU A 8 3.79 6.37 9.68
C GLU A 8 4.68 5.50 8.77
N ILE A 9 4.22 5.20 7.55
CA ILE A 9 5.03 4.46 6.56
C ILE A 9 6.24 5.29 6.13
N ALA A 10 6.03 6.58 5.85
CA ALA A 10 7.09 7.51 5.46
C ALA A 10 8.20 7.58 6.53
N ASN A 11 7.81 7.75 7.80
CA ASN A 11 8.73 7.79 8.92
C ASN A 11 9.47 6.46 9.12
N ALA A 12 8.78 5.33 9.03
CA ALA A 12 9.39 4.01 9.22
C ALA A 12 10.38 3.65 8.09
N MET A 13 10.19 4.18 6.89
CA MET A 13 11.02 3.90 5.70
C MET A 13 11.99 5.04 5.36
N PHE A 14 12.04 6.12 6.15
CA PHE A 14 12.88 7.31 5.92
C PHE A 14 12.70 7.93 4.52
N ILE A 15 11.46 7.96 4.01
CA ILE A 15 11.10 8.53 2.70
C ILE A 15 9.98 9.56 2.83
N SER A 16 9.80 10.41 1.82
CA SER A 16 8.70 11.38 1.83
C SER A 16 7.33 10.70 1.73
N LYS A 17 6.30 11.33 2.32
CA LYS A 17 4.89 10.92 2.13
C LYS A 17 4.50 10.84 0.65
N ASN A 18 5.07 11.70 -0.20
CA ASN A 18 4.81 11.68 -1.64
C ASN A 18 5.40 10.41 -2.29
N THR A 19 6.60 10.02 -1.88
CA THR A 19 7.24 8.75 -2.30
C THR A 19 6.36 7.56 -1.92
N VAL A 20 5.82 7.52 -0.70
CA VAL A 20 4.86 6.49 -0.27
C VAL A 20 3.63 6.44 -1.19
N ARG A 21 3.03 7.60 -1.52
CA ARG A 21 1.89 7.65 -2.45
C ARG A 21 2.24 7.10 -3.83
N SER A 22 3.42 7.42 -4.36
CA SER A 22 3.89 6.91 -5.64
C SER A 22 4.04 5.39 -5.62
N HIS A 23 4.64 4.83 -4.56
CA HIS A 23 4.74 3.37 -4.41
C HIS A 23 3.36 2.69 -4.35
N ILE A 24 2.41 3.25 -3.59
CA ILE A 24 1.04 2.72 -3.53
C ILE A 24 0.38 2.73 -4.92
N LYS A 25 0.53 3.81 -5.68
CA LYS A 25 0.03 3.88 -7.07
C LYS A 25 0.67 2.82 -7.97
N SER A 26 1.98 2.60 -7.85
CA SER A 26 2.65 1.54 -8.61
C SER A 26 2.19 0.14 -8.22
N ILE A 27 1.90 -0.11 -6.94
CA ILE A 27 1.36 -1.39 -6.46
C ILE A 27 -0.04 -1.62 -7.04
N TYR A 28 -0.90 -0.60 -6.97
CA TYR A 28 -2.22 -0.61 -7.58
C TYR A 28 -2.18 -0.98 -9.06
N ALA A 29 -1.33 -0.30 -9.84
CA ALA A 29 -1.17 -0.59 -11.26
C ALA A 29 -0.65 -2.02 -11.53
N LYS A 30 0.30 -2.51 -10.72
CA LYS A 30 0.89 -3.84 -10.89
C LYS A 30 -0.06 -4.99 -10.56
N LEU A 31 -0.97 -4.76 -9.61
CA LEU A 31 -1.89 -5.78 -9.12
C LEU A 31 -3.33 -5.59 -9.64
N ASP A 32 -3.53 -4.65 -10.56
CA ASP A 32 -4.84 -4.24 -11.07
C ASP A 32 -5.87 -3.94 -9.95
N THR A 33 -5.41 -3.23 -8.91
CA THR A 33 -6.24 -2.81 -7.78
C THR A 33 -6.38 -1.30 -7.73
N HIS A 34 -7.50 -0.81 -7.19
CA HIS A 34 -7.90 0.60 -7.25
C HIS A 34 -8.17 1.21 -5.87
N SER A 35 -8.14 0.39 -4.81
CA SER A 35 -8.34 0.85 -3.44
C SER A 35 -7.55 0.01 -2.45
N ARG A 36 -7.35 0.57 -1.26
CA ARG A 36 -6.63 -0.12 -0.19
C ARG A 36 -7.38 -1.36 0.29
N LEU A 37 -8.72 -1.33 0.24
CA LEU A 37 -9.56 -2.47 0.55
C LEU A 37 -9.39 -3.58 -0.51
N GLN A 38 -9.47 -3.22 -1.79
CA GLN A 38 -9.26 -4.19 -2.88
C GLN A 38 -7.87 -4.80 -2.81
N LEU A 39 -6.84 -4.00 -2.53
CA LEU A 39 -5.46 -4.48 -2.35
C LEU A 39 -5.35 -5.45 -1.15
N ALA A 40 -5.99 -5.13 -0.01
CA ALA A 40 -6.01 -6.01 1.15
C ALA A 40 -6.71 -7.34 0.84
N LEU A 41 -7.88 -7.30 0.18
CA LEU A 41 -8.59 -8.49 -0.24
C LEU A 41 -7.80 -9.31 -1.26
N TYR A 42 -7.17 -8.66 -2.25
CA TYR A 42 -6.30 -9.33 -3.21
C TYR A 42 -5.22 -10.11 -2.48
N ALA A 43 -4.51 -9.47 -1.55
CA ALA A 43 -3.37 -10.08 -0.89
C ALA A 43 -3.75 -11.24 0.06
N ILE A 44 -4.95 -11.18 0.67
CA ILE A 44 -5.51 -12.30 1.44
C ILE A 44 -5.81 -13.50 0.52
N ASN A 45 -6.31 -13.26 -0.69
CA ASN A 45 -6.71 -14.32 -1.62
C ASN A 45 -5.54 -14.87 -2.47
N SER A 46 -4.47 -14.09 -2.67
CA SER A 46 -3.35 -14.45 -3.57
C SER A 46 -2.16 -15.14 -2.90
N ALA A 47 -2.32 -15.58 -1.64
CA ALA A 47 -1.24 -16.15 -0.81
C ALA A 47 -0.03 -15.21 -0.64
N LEU A 48 -0.23 -13.89 -0.84
CA LEU A 48 0.79 -12.87 -0.61
C LEU A 48 1.02 -12.63 0.90
N PHE A 49 0.14 -13.19 1.74
CA PHE A 49 0.20 -13.20 3.20
C PHE A 49 -0.11 -14.58 3.76
#